data_AF-A0A7C4Z8V8-F1
#
_entry.id   AF-A0A7C4Z8V8-F1
#
_cell.length_a   1.000
_cell.length_b   1.000
_cell.length_c   1.000
_cell.angle_alpha   90.00
_cell.angle_beta   90.00
_cell.angle_gamma   90.00
#
_symmetry.space_group_name_H-M   'P 1'
#
loop_
_entity.id
_entity.type
_entity.pdbx_description
1 polymer ?
#
loop_
_entity_poly.entity_id
_entity_poly.type
_entity_poly.pdbx_seq_one_letter_code
_entity_poly.pdbx_strand_id
1 'polypeptide(L)' 'QAWVDETLDHKMILHRDDPVISHLQALGEPFFVMNANPTAENIAKLIYDFARAQGFPVVDVSLWETDSSCASYCGERVVQ' A
#
# COMPACT_ATOMS: atom_id res chain seq x y z
N GLN A 1 -12.07 1.09 7.86
CA GLN A 1 -10.84 1.37 8.61
C GLN A 1 -10.05 0.09 8.85
N ALA A 2 -10.71 -0.97 9.34
CA ALA A 2 -10.13 -2.29 9.59
C ALA A 2 -9.03 -2.78 8.63
N TRP A 3 -9.22 -2.68 7.31
CA TRP A 3 -8.23 -3.23 6.37
C TRP A 3 -6.83 -2.58 6.48
N VAL A 4 -6.75 -1.26 6.65
CA VAL A 4 -5.45 -0.57 6.77
C VAL A 4 -4.76 -1.01 8.05
N ASP A 5 -5.50 -1.02 9.16
CA ASP A 5 -5.03 -1.43 10.48
C ASP A 5 -4.56 -2.90 10.48
N GLU A 6 -5.30 -3.78 9.81
CA GLU A 6 -5.02 -5.21 9.75
C GLU A 6 -3.90 -5.57 8.76
N THR A 7 -3.71 -4.77 7.70
CA THR A 7 -2.84 -5.13 6.58
C THR A 7 -1.53 -4.37 6.56
N LEU A 8 -1.56 -3.07 6.86
CA LEU A 8 -0.43 -2.15 6.65
C LEU A 8 0.10 -1.55 7.96
N ASP A 9 -0.78 -1.24 8.91
CA ASP A 9 -0.37 -0.59 10.16
C ASP A 9 0.52 -1.49 11.02
N HIS A 10 1.55 -0.91 11.65
CA HIS A 10 2.55 -1.62 12.45
C HIS A 10 3.24 -2.81 11.74
N LYS A 11 3.33 -2.80 10.41
CA LYS A 11 4.04 -3.81 9.63
C LYS A 11 5.11 -3.19 8.76
N MET A 12 6.20 -3.93 8.57
CA MET A 12 7.17 -3.58 7.53
C MET A 12 6.58 -3.91 6.16
N ILE A 13 6.54 -2.93 5.25
CA ILE A 13 6.09 -3.12 3.87
C ILE A 13 7.32 -3.39 3.01
N LEU A 14 7.36 -4.55 2.35
CA LEU A 14 8.55 -5.06 1.66
C LEU A 14 8.26 -5.41 0.21
N HIS A 15 9.28 -5.31 -0.63
CA HIS A 15 9.20 -5.90 -1.97
C HIS A 15 9.28 -7.43 -1.85
N ARG A 16 8.56 -8.16 -2.72
CA ARG A 16 8.57 -9.64 -2.72
C ARG A 16 9.93 -10.30 -2.86
N ASP A 17 10.90 -9.58 -3.42
CA ASP A 17 12.26 -10.07 -3.65
C ASP A 17 13.26 -9.55 -2.60
N ASP A 18 12.79 -8.88 -1.53
CA ASP A 18 13.67 -8.41 -0.46
C ASP A 18 14.31 -9.59 0.30
N PRO A 19 15.66 -9.65 0.41
CA PRO A 19 16.35 -10.77 1.06
C PRO A 19 16.05 -10.85 2.56
N VAL A 20 15.57 -9.76 3.17
CA VAL A 20 15.23 -9.71 4.60
C VAL A 20 13.97 -10.51 4.95
N ILE A 21 13.12 -10.85 3.96
CA ILE A 21 11.87 -11.59 4.19
C ILE A 21 12.11 -12.90 4.93
N SER A 22 13.09 -13.69 4.50
CA SER A 22 13.38 -14.99 5.14
C SER A 22 13.81 -14.83 6.60
N HIS A 23 14.49 -13.73 6.93
CA HIS A 23 14.90 -13.43 8.31
C HIS A 23 13.72 -13.01 9.18
N LEU A 24 12.85 -12.13 8.68
CA LEU A 24 11.66 -11.69 9.41
C LEU A 24 10.67 -12.84 9.63
N GLN A 25 10.53 -13.72 8.63
CA GLN A 25 9.75 -14.96 8.76
C GLN A 25 10.27 -15.87 9.87
N ALA A 26 11.60 -16.06 9.95
CA ALA A 26 12.20 -16.90 10.98
C ALA A 26 12.02 -16.31 12.40
N LEU A 27 11.95 -14.98 12.52
CA LEU A 27 11.72 -14.28 13.78
C LEU A 27 10.23 -14.15 14.15
N GLY A 28 9.32 -14.44 13.22
CA GLY A 28 7.88 -14.25 13.42
C GLY A 28 7.46 -12.77 13.43
N GLU A 29 8.28 -11.89 12.87
CA GLU A 29 7.99 -10.45 12.80
C GLU A 29 6.91 -10.17 11.74
N PRO A 30 5.99 -9.23 11.99
CA PRO A 30 4.91 -8.94 11.05
C PRO A 30 5.41 -8.06 9.89
N PHE A 31 5.09 -8.47 8.67
CA PHE A 31 5.38 -7.70 7.45
C PHE A 31 4.29 -7.90 6.41
N PHE A 32 4.23 -6.98 5.44
CA PHE A 32 3.36 -7.04 4.28
C PHE A 32 4.22 -7.05 3.01
N VAL A 33 3.89 -7.92 2.06
CA VAL A 33 4.67 -8.09 0.83
C VAL A 33 3.93 -7.51 -0.37
N MET A 34 4.62 -6.67 -1.13
CA MET A 34 4.15 -6.09 -2.38
C MET A 34 4.87 -6.68 -3.59
N ASN A 35 4.18 -6.71 -4.73
CA ASN A 35 4.77 -7.06 -6.03
C ASN A 35 5.48 -5.88 -6.71
N ALA A 36 5.49 -4.70 -6.08
CA ALA A 36 6.13 -3.48 -6.54
C ALA A 36 6.87 -2.86 -5.35
N ASN A 37 7.89 -2.03 -5.63
CA ASN A 37 8.67 -1.41 -4.56
C ASN A 37 7.75 -0.59 -3.65
N PRO A 38 7.93 -0.64 -2.31
CA PRO A 38 7.02 -0.02 -1.33
C PRO A 38 7.23 1.50 -1.24
N THR A 39 7.15 2.20 -2.38
CA THR A 39 7.17 3.66 -2.45
C THR A 39 5.79 4.23 -2.15
N ALA A 40 5.72 5.53 -1.83
CA ALA A 40 4.46 6.19 -1.51
C ALA A 40 3.44 6.09 -2.66
N GLU A 41 3.88 6.19 -3.91
CA GLU A 41 3.06 6.06 -5.12
C GLU A 41 2.43 4.66 -5.22
N ASN A 42 3.23 3.61 -5.02
CA ASN A 42 2.77 2.23 -5.14
C ASN A 42 1.83 1.83 -4.00
N ILE A 43 2.07 2.35 -2.80
CA ILE A 43 1.18 2.15 -1.65
C ILE A 43 -0.14 2.92 -1.86
N ALA A 44 -0.10 4.16 -2.36
CA ALA A 44 -1.31 4.90 -2.73
C ALA A 44 -2.14 4.13 -3.78
N LYS A 45 -1.49 3.54 -4.78
CA LYS A 45 -2.15 2.68 -5.77
C LYS A 45 -2.76 1.43 -5.12
N LEU A 46 -2.05 0.75 -4.23
CA LEU A 46 -2.57 -0.44 -3.53
C LEU A 46 -3.88 -0.12 -2.78
N ILE A 47 -3.90 1.00 -2.06
CA ILE A 47 -5.07 1.45 -1.31
C ILE A 47 -6.21 1.83 -2.27
N TYR A 48 -5.90 2.50 -3.39
CA TYR A 48 -6.87 2.84 -4.43
C TYR A 48 -7.54 1.59 -5.02
N ASP A 49 -6.73 0.61 -5.44
CA ASP A 49 -7.20 -0.63 -6.04
C ASP A 49 -8.08 -1.40 -5.05
N PHE A 50 -7.66 -1.47 -3.77
CA PHE A 50 -8.46 -2.08 -2.72
C PHE A 50 -9.81 -1.38 -2.55
N ALA A 51 -9.82 -0.05 -2.42
CA ALA A 51 -11.05 0.72 -2.24
C ALA A 51 -12.01 0.58 -3.45
N ARG A 52 -11.48 0.58 -4.69
CA ARG A 52 -12.26 0.27 -5.90
C ARG A 52 -12.85 -1.13 -5.85
N ALA A 53 -12.08 -2.13 -5.46
CA ALA A 53 -12.54 -3.52 -5.36
C ALA A 53 -13.63 -3.70 -4.30
N GLN A 54 -13.66 -2.86 -3.26
CA GLN A 54 -14.75 -2.83 -2.27
C GLN A 54 -16.02 -2.11 -2.79
N GLY A 55 -16.01 -1.59 -4.03
CA GLY A 55 -17.16 -0.91 -4.63
C GLY A 55 -17.27 0.58 -4.29
N PHE A 56 -16.28 1.16 -3.63
CA PHE A 56 -16.29 2.60 -3.35
C PHE A 56 -16.01 3.41 -4.64
N PRO A 57 -16.68 4.56 -4.82
CA PRO A 57 -16.43 5.46 -5.94
C PRO A 57 -15.19 6.33 -5.71
N VAL A 58 -14.05 5.70 -5.38
CA VAL A 58 -12.79 6.41 -5.11
C VAL A 58 -12.24 7.06 -6.39
N VAL A 59 -11.88 8.34 -6.29
CA VAL A 59 -11.37 9.14 -7.42
C VAL A 59 -9.85 9.23 -7.40
N ASP A 60 -9.28 9.42 -6.22
CA ASP A 60 -7.85 9.41 -5.95
C ASP A 60 -7.56 8.89 -4.53
N VAL A 61 -6.32 8.47 -4.31
CA VAL A 61 -5.75 8.23 -2.98
C VAL A 61 -4.45 8.99 -2.87
N SER A 62 -4.29 9.75 -1.80
CA SER A 62 -3.06 10.46 -1.47
C SER A 62 -2.42 9.86 -0.22
N LEU A 63 -1.14 9.51 -0.29
CA LEU A 63 -0.35 8.97 0.81
C LEU A 63 0.78 9.94 1.16
N TRP A 64 0.82 10.33 2.44
CA TRP A 64 1.88 11.16 3.01
C TRP A 64 2.88 10.25 3.70
N GLU A 65 4.13 10.23 3.22
CA GLU A 65 5.23 9.52 3.89
C GLU A 65 5.72 10.35 5.09
N THR A 66 5.74 11.67 4.92
CA THR A 66 6.03 12.66 5.94
C THR A 66 5.12 13.87 5.74
N ASP A 67 5.12 14.82 6.68
CA ASP A 67 4.30 16.04 6.58
C ASP A 67 4.58 16.90 5.33
N SER A 68 5.75 16.72 4.68
CA SER A 68 6.16 17.47 3.50
C SER A 68 6.33 16.61 2.23
N SER A 69 6.19 15.28 2.33
CA SER A 69 6.37 14.35 1.21
C SER A 69 5.12 13.52 1.01
N CYS A 70 4.50 13.64 -0.18
CA CYS A 70 3.25 12.98 -0.52
C CYS A 70 3.25 12.50 -1.97
N ALA A 71 2.57 11.38 -2.21
CA ALA A 71 2.26 10.85 -3.52
C ALA A 71 0.76 10.61 -3.67
N SER A 72 0.21 10.90 -4.85
CA SER A 72 -1.20 10.68 -5.16
C SER A 72 -1.33 9.74 -6.35
N TYR A 73 -2.23 8.75 -6.23
CA TYR A 73 -2.67 7.92 -7.34
C TYR A 73 -4.10 8.28 -7.72
N CYS A 74 -4.27 8.73 -8.96
CA CYS A 74 -5.57 9.01 -9.56
C CYS A 74 -5.89 7.93 -10.58
N GLY A 75 -7.06 7.29 -10.48
CA GLY A 75 -7.48 6.34 -11.50
C GLY A 75 -7.90 7.03 -12.80
N GLU A 76 -8.04 6.25 -13.86
CA GLU A 76 -8.49 6.78 -15.15
C GLU A 76 -9.89 7.37 -15.04
N ARG A 77 -10.06 8.58 -15.61
CA ARG A 77 -11.38 9.15 -15.80
C ARG A 77 -12.08 8.28 -16.84
N VAL A 78 -13.10 7.54 -16.41
CA VAL A 78 -14.06 6.96 -17.36
C VAL A 78 -14.75 8.14 -18.04
N VAL A 79 -14.30 8.47 -19.26
CA VAL A 79 -15.01 9.41 -20.12
C VAL A 79 -16.27 8.66 -20.55
N GLN A 80 -17.41 9.03 -19.96
CA GLN A 80 -18.73 8.59 -20.42
C GLN A 80 -19.07 9.24 -21.76
#